data_AF-A0A2N0Z8X5-F1
#
_entry.id   AF-A0A2N0Z8X5-F1
#
_cell.length_a   1.000
_cell.length_b   1.000
_cell.length_c   1.000
_cell.angle_alpha   90.00
_cell.angle_beta   90.00
_cell.angle_gamma   90.00
#
_symmetry.space_group_name_H-M   'P 1'
#
loop_
_entity.id
_entity.type
_entity.pdbx_description
1 polymer ?
#
loop_
_entity_poly.entity_id
_entity_poly.type
_entity_poly.pdbx_seq_one_letter_code
_entity_poly.pdbx_strand_id
1 'polypeptide(L)'
;MPLTKSSKQWKVQIAEPDNEDKQSNISHNPDLYNFYSMDVTNINGNNVELVRVEAYRDHPGSTSEYELFTIDRESVKATEPIFHHSNFPLYTKATKLKVLVTWTLKNDKSIDKRKFRDQFTFELQ
;
A
#
# COMPACT_ATOMS: atom_id res chain seq x y z
N MET A 1 4.97 0.17 14.89
CA MET A 1 3.52 0.12 15.16
C MET A 1 2.81 -0.41 13.93
N PRO A 2 1.99 -1.47 14.05
CA PRO A 2 1.08 -1.86 12.99
C PRO A 2 -0.10 -0.86 12.92
N LEU A 3 -0.44 -0.43 11.71
CA LEU A 3 -1.53 0.50 11.44
C LEU A 3 -2.57 -0.16 10.55
N THR A 4 -3.85 0.19 10.72
CA THR A 4 -4.92 -0.37 9.88
C THR A 4 -5.97 0.68 9.60
N LYS A 5 -6.39 0.77 8.33
CA LYS A 5 -7.54 1.56 7.90
C LYS A 5 -8.38 0.79 6.89
N SER A 6 -9.67 1.07 6.86
CA SER A 6 -10.61 0.40 5.98
C SER A 6 -11.55 1.41 5.32
N SER A 7 -11.91 1.15 4.07
CA SER A 7 -13.00 1.78 3.34
C SER A 7 -14.21 0.82 3.33
N LYS A 8 -15.17 1.05 2.43
CA LYS A 8 -16.24 0.07 2.18
C LYS A 8 -15.77 -1.15 1.36
N GLN A 9 -14.65 -1.04 0.65
CA GLN A 9 -14.18 -2.07 -0.29
C GLN A 9 -12.85 -2.69 0.16
N TRP A 10 -11.94 -1.90 0.73
CA TRP A 10 -10.57 -2.34 1.01
C TRP A 10 -10.19 -2.11 2.47
N LYS A 11 -9.38 -3.02 3.01
CA LYS A 11 -8.61 -2.85 4.25
C LYS A 11 -7.14 -2.76 3.86
N VAL A 12 -6.47 -1.74 4.38
CA VAL A 12 -5.02 -1.56 4.26
C VAL A 12 -4.41 -1.69 5.65
N GLN A 13 -3.44 -2.59 5.77
CA GLN A 13 -2.68 -2.83 6.99
C GLN A 13 -1.20 -2.57 6.73
N ILE A 14 -0.57 -1.79 7.59
CA ILE A 14 0.88 -1.63 7.67
C ILE A 14 1.35 -2.50 8.83
N ALA A 15 2.27 -3.41 8.59
CA ALA A 15 2.75 -4.36 9.58
C ALA A 15 4.27 -4.28 9.73
N GLU A 16 4.80 -5.10 10.64
CA GLU A 16 6.23 -5.27 10.82
C GLU A 16 6.87 -5.87 9.55
N PRO A 17 8.15 -5.60 9.28
CA PRO A 17 8.85 -6.17 8.13
C PRO A 17 8.91 -7.70 8.21
N ASP A 18 8.76 -8.37 7.06
CA ASP A 18 8.48 -9.80 6.94
C ASP A 18 9.25 -10.48 5.80
N ASN A 19 10.56 -10.48 5.91
CA ASN A 19 11.45 -11.35 5.16
C ASN A 19 11.86 -12.57 6.00
N GLU A 20 12.05 -13.71 5.33
CA GLU A 20 12.59 -14.94 5.94
C GLU A 20 13.97 -14.71 6.54
N ASP A 21 14.82 -13.94 5.84
CA ASP A 21 16.06 -13.44 6.39
C ASP A 21 15.81 -12.23 7.28
N LYS A 22 15.94 -12.43 8.60
CA LYS A 22 15.73 -11.37 9.60
C LYS A 22 16.68 -10.19 9.42
N GLN A 23 17.87 -10.38 8.84
CA GLN A 23 18.78 -9.27 8.60
C GLN A 23 18.22 -8.32 7.52
N SER A 24 17.47 -8.86 6.56
CA SER A 24 16.78 -8.11 5.50
C SER A 24 15.56 -7.33 6.01
N ASN A 25 15.14 -7.53 7.26
CA ASN A 25 14.06 -6.76 7.93
C ASN A 25 14.57 -5.47 8.59
N ILE A 26 15.89 -5.26 8.62
CA ILE A 26 16.52 -4.12 9.27
C ILE A 26 17.16 -3.25 8.18
N SER A 27 16.85 -1.96 8.19
CA SER A 27 17.49 -0.99 7.30
C SER A 27 18.99 -0.87 7.61
N HIS A 28 19.82 -0.73 6.58
CA HIS A 28 21.24 -0.39 6.76
C HIS A 28 21.45 0.97 7.43
N ASN A 29 20.44 1.86 7.39
CA ASN A 29 20.44 3.17 8.04
C ASN A 29 19.19 3.32 8.93
N PRO A 30 19.14 2.68 10.11
CA PRO A 30 17.94 2.63 10.94
C PRO A 30 17.54 3.98 11.52
N ASP A 31 18.49 4.91 11.68
CA ASP A 31 18.20 6.30 12.10
C ASP A 31 17.36 7.07 11.07
N LEU A 32 17.47 6.68 9.79
CA LEU A 32 16.80 7.35 8.68
C LEU A 32 15.58 6.59 8.19
N TYR A 33 15.64 5.26 8.10
CA TYR A 33 14.57 4.45 7.53
C TYR A 33 14.28 3.23 8.38
N ASN A 34 13.00 2.99 8.63
CA ASN A 34 12.49 1.71 9.12
C ASN A 34 11.81 0.97 7.96
N PHE A 35 11.84 -0.36 8.00
CA PHE A 35 11.11 -1.19 7.05
C PHE A 35 9.77 -1.62 7.63
N TYR A 36 8.79 -1.74 6.75
CA TYR A 36 7.43 -2.19 7.06
C TYR A 36 6.93 -3.06 5.93
N SER A 37 5.92 -3.87 6.20
CA SER A 37 5.14 -4.55 5.16
C SER A 37 3.74 -3.97 5.04
N MET A 38 3.09 -4.25 3.91
CA MET A 38 1.74 -3.78 3.63
C MET A 38 0.87 -4.91 3.10
N ASP A 39 -0.32 -5.06 3.69
CA ASP A 39 -1.39 -5.88 3.17
C ASP A 39 -2.55 -5.00 2.68
N VAL A 40 -3.02 -5.28 1.47
CA VAL A 40 -4.26 -4.72 0.91
C VAL A 40 -5.22 -5.87 0.68
N THR A 41 -6.30 -5.91 1.45
CA THR A 41 -7.30 -6.98 1.42
C THR A 41 -8.65 -6.43 1.00
N ASN A 42 -9.28 -7.06 0.02
CA ASN A 42 -10.69 -6.79 -0.26
C ASN A 42 -11.55 -7.29 0.90
N ILE A 43 -12.30 -6.39 1.54
CA ILE A 43 -13.21 -6.72 2.65
C ILE A 43 -14.67 -6.73 2.23
N ASN A 44 -14.95 -6.41 0.97
CA ASN A 44 -16.28 -6.45 0.41
C ASN A 44 -16.33 -7.57 -0.63
N GLY A 45 -17.16 -8.59 -0.38
CA GLY A 45 -17.26 -9.80 -1.21
C GLY A 45 -17.66 -9.57 -2.68
N ASN A 46 -17.72 -8.32 -3.14
CA ASN A 46 -17.81 -7.93 -4.54
C ASN A 46 -16.67 -8.52 -5.38
N ASN A 47 -17.01 -8.92 -6.61
CA ASN A 47 -16.07 -9.43 -7.59
C ASN A 47 -15.29 -8.29 -8.26
N VAL A 48 -14.27 -7.78 -7.57
CA VAL A 48 -13.37 -6.70 -8.03
C VAL A 48 -12.00 -7.25 -8.40
N GLU A 49 -11.29 -6.50 -9.23
CA GLU A 49 -9.90 -6.73 -9.59
C GLU A 49 -9.06 -5.55 -9.12
N LEU A 50 -7.97 -5.85 -8.41
CA LEU A 50 -6.98 -4.86 -8.01
C LEU A 50 -6.13 -4.48 -9.22
N VAL A 51 -6.01 -3.18 -9.48
CA VAL A 51 -5.37 -2.64 -10.68
C VAL A 51 -4.03 -1.99 -10.36
N ARG A 52 -3.93 -1.26 -9.25
CA ARG A 52 -2.71 -0.53 -8.89
C ARG A 52 -2.71 -0.20 -7.40
N VAL A 53 -1.56 -0.33 -6.75
CA VAL A 53 -1.31 0.12 -5.38
C VAL A 53 -0.13 1.08 -5.39
N GLU A 54 -0.32 2.25 -4.79
CA GLU A 54 0.70 3.30 -4.71
C GLU A 54 0.84 3.73 -3.25
N ALA A 55 2.08 3.94 -2.82
CA ALA A 55 2.37 4.45 -1.48
C ALA A 55 3.25 5.70 -1.58
N TYR A 56 2.89 6.72 -0.82
CA TYR A 56 3.61 7.99 -0.75
C TYR A 56 3.82 8.39 0.70
N ARG A 57 4.96 9.00 1.00
CA ARG A 57 5.18 9.69 2.28
C ARG A 57 5.28 11.18 2.07
N ASP A 58 5.05 11.92 3.14
CA ASP A 58 5.45 13.32 3.20
C ASP A 58 6.96 13.49 3.40
N HIS A 59 7.42 14.73 3.35
CA HIS A 59 8.75 15.13 3.80
C HIS A 59 8.61 16.30 4.78
N PRO A 60 9.24 16.23 5.97
CA PRO A 60 9.19 17.32 6.94
C PRO A 60 9.56 18.66 6.34
N GLY A 61 8.74 19.68 6.57
CA GLY A 61 8.99 21.04 6.07
C GLY A 61 8.73 21.23 4.57
N SER A 62 8.12 20.26 3.89
CA SER A 62 7.71 20.37 2.49
C SER A 62 6.25 19.97 2.29
N THR A 63 5.61 20.56 1.27
CA THR A 63 4.29 20.13 0.78
C THR A 63 4.39 19.00 -0.25
N SER A 64 5.60 18.60 -0.63
CA SER A 64 5.84 17.54 -1.61
C SER A 64 5.64 16.16 -1.01
N GLU A 65 5.04 15.27 -1.79
CA GLU A 65 4.92 13.85 -1.48
C GLU A 65 5.96 13.06 -2.27
N TYR A 66 6.56 12.07 -1.63
CA TYR A 66 7.57 11.20 -2.22
C TYR A 66 7.01 9.80 -2.35
N GLU A 67 7.10 9.25 -3.56
CA GLU A 67 6.73 7.87 -3.82
C GLU A 67 7.64 6.91 -3.05
N LEU A 68 7.04 5.91 -2.43
CA LEU A 68 7.72 4.76 -1.84
C LEU A 68 7.75 3.61 -2.83
N PHE A 69 6.61 3.31 -3.44
CA PHE A 69 6.47 2.32 -4.50
C PHE A 69 5.18 2.53 -5.28
N THR A 70 5.19 1.99 -6.51
CA THR A 70 4.00 1.75 -7.33
C THR A 70 4.04 0.31 -7.81
N ILE A 71 2.94 -0.41 -7.58
CA ILE A 71 2.74 -1.76 -8.12
C ILE A 71 1.50 -1.75 -9.02
N ASP A 72 1.71 -2.05 -10.30
CA ASP A 72 0.64 -2.17 -11.30
C ASP A 72 0.12 -3.61 -11.43
N ARG A 73 -1.00 -3.75 -12.14
CA ARG A 73 -1.74 -5.00 -12.37
C ARG A 73 -0.88 -6.17 -12.84
N GLU A 74 0.16 -5.95 -13.64
CA GLU A 74 1.03 -7.03 -14.12
C GLU A 74 1.83 -7.68 -12.98
N SER A 75 2.11 -6.90 -11.94
CA SER A 75 2.86 -7.32 -10.75
C SER A 75 1.95 -7.79 -9.62
N VAL A 76 0.70 -7.33 -9.57
CA VAL A 76 -0.33 -7.88 -8.69
C VAL A 76 -0.85 -9.16 -9.32
N LYS A 77 -0.69 -10.33 -8.68
CA LYS A 77 -1.31 -11.58 -9.17
C LYS A 77 -2.82 -11.37 -9.28
N ALA A 78 -3.30 -11.11 -10.50
CA ALA A 78 -4.62 -10.54 -10.82
C ALA A 78 -5.84 -11.38 -10.36
N THR A 79 -5.59 -12.56 -9.82
CA THR A 79 -6.62 -13.53 -9.43
C THR A 79 -7.03 -13.42 -7.98
N GLU A 80 -6.19 -12.88 -7.09
CA GLU A 80 -6.46 -12.87 -5.65
C GLU A 80 -6.78 -11.47 -5.15
N PRO A 81 -7.82 -11.31 -4.31
CA PRO A 81 -8.25 -10.02 -3.79
C PRO A 81 -7.34 -9.51 -2.65
N ILE A 82 -6.11 -10.01 -2.59
CA ILE A 82 -5.12 -9.77 -1.55
C ILE A 82 -3.81 -9.42 -2.24
N PHE A 83 -3.23 -8.29 -1.82
CA PHE A 83 -1.91 -7.86 -2.24
C PHE A 83 -1.03 -7.71 -1.00
N HIS A 84 0.19 -8.20 -1.12
CA HIS A 84 1.20 -8.12 -0.07
C HIS A 84 2.47 -7.47 -0.63
N HIS A 85 3.04 -6.53 0.11
CA HIS A 85 4.32 -5.90 -0.21
C HIS A 85 5.23 -5.91 1.01
N SER A 86 6.32 -6.68 0.94
CA SER A 86 7.30 -6.79 2.00
C SER A 86 8.30 -5.62 2.00
N ASN A 87 8.71 -5.22 3.19
CA ASN A 87 9.91 -4.42 3.49
C ASN A 87 10.10 -3.14 2.66
N PHE A 88 9.05 -2.32 2.51
CA PHE A 88 9.22 -0.99 1.94
C PHE A 88 9.87 -0.02 2.96
N PRO A 89 10.79 0.85 2.52
CA PRO A 89 11.42 1.83 3.40
C PRO A 89 10.48 2.99 3.72
N LEU A 90 10.39 3.36 5.00
CA LEU A 90 9.67 4.54 5.45
C LEU A 90 10.60 5.44 6.27
N TYR A 91 10.67 6.70 5.89
CA TYR A 91 11.53 7.70 6.53
C TYR A 91 11.08 7.92 7.99
N THR A 92 12.01 7.86 8.94
CA THR A 92 11.71 7.93 10.39
C THR A 92 11.07 9.24 10.82
N LYS A 93 11.25 10.32 10.05
CA LYS A 93 10.62 11.62 10.31
C LYS A 93 9.39 11.88 9.46
N ALA A 94 8.95 10.94 8.61
CA ALA A 94 7.69 11.10 7.89
C ALA A 94 6.54 11.17 8.91
N THR A 95 5.61 12.10 8.71
CA THR A 95 4.43 12.24 9.57
C THR A 95 3.19 11.63 8.93
N LYS A 96 3.22 11.37 7.62
CA LYS A 96 2.09 10.83 6.87
C LYS A 96 2.52 9.76 5.89
N LEU A 97 1.74 8.69 5.85
CA LEU A 97 1.76 7.69 4.80
C LEU A 97 0.41 7.72 4.08
N LYS A 98 0.43 7.95 2.77
CA LYS A 98 -0.73 7.90 1.88
C LYS A 98 -0.64 6.65 1.03
N VAL A 99 -1.73 5.89 1.00
CA VAL A 99 -1.88 4.71 0.15
C VAL A 99 -3.05 4.90 -0.79
N LEU A 100 -2.85 4.68 -2.08
CA LEU A 100 -3.88 4.69 -3.11
C LEU A 100 -4.11 3.26 -3.61
N VAL A 101 -5.37 2.83 -3.56
CA VAL A 101 -5.80 1.51 -4.05
C VAL A 101 -6.74 1.73 -5.23
N THR A 102 -6.27 1.42 -6.44
CA THR A 102 -7.05 1.51 -7.67
C THR A 102 -7.56 0.13 -8.07
N TRP A 103 -8.84 0.04 -8.40
CA TRP A 103 -9.52 -1.23 -8.68
C TRP A 103 -10.60 -1.08 -9.75
N THR A 104 -11.09 -2.20 -10.29
CA THR A 104 -12.18 -2.24 -11.26
C THR A 104 -13.13 -3.41 -10.97
N LEU A 105 -14.33 -3.38 -11.53
CA LEU A 105 -15.29 -4.47 -11.44
C LEU A 105 -14.93 -5.58 -12.44
N LYS A 106 -14.81 -6.85 -12.00
CA LYS A 106 -14.46 -7.95 -12.92
C LYS A 106 -15.51 -8.17 -14.01
N ASN A 107 -16.78 -7.93 -13.68
CA ASN A 107 -17.92 -8.09 -14.58
C ASN A 107 -18.16 -6.88 -15.50
N ASP A 108 -17.33 -5.83 -15.40
CA ASP A 108 -17.39 -4.71 -16.35
C ASP A 108 -16.86 -5.19 -17.71
N LYS A 109 -17.78 -5.25 -18.69
CA LYS A 109 -17.52 -5.65 -20.08
C LYS A 109 -17.33 -4.45 -21.01
N SER A 110 -17.32 -3.23 -20.48
CA SER A 110 -17.03 -2.05 -21.29
C SER A 110 -15.61 -2.13 -21.86
N ILE A 111 -15.43 -1.56 -23.06
CA ILE A 111 -14.12 -1.43 -23.71
C ILE A 111 -13.16 -0.65 -22.79
N ASP A 112 -13.68 0.38 -22.13
CA ASP A 112 -12.98 1.18 -21.13
C ASP A 112 -13.47 0.84 -19.72
N LYS A 113 -12.99 -0.30 -19.18
CA LYS A 113 -13.33 -0.72 -17.82
C LYS A 113 -13.15 0.43 -16.82
N ARG A 114 -14.23 0.83 -16.14
CA ARG A 114 -14.19 1.95 -15.21
C ARG A 114 -13.26 1.60 -14.05
N LYS A 115 -12.32 2.51 -13.76
CA LYS A 115 -11.44 2.42 -12.59
C LYS A 115 -12.00 3.25 -11.44
N PHE A 116 -11.91 2.70 -10.24
CA PHE A 116 -12.25 3.34 -8.98
C PHE A 116 -10.98 3.45 -8.13
N ARG A 117 -10.93 4.42 -7.22
CA ARG A 117 -9.76 4.66 -6.37
C ARG A 117 -10.19 4.97 -4.94
N ASP A 118 -9.63 4.22 -4.01
CA ASP A 118 -9.73 4.48 -2.58
C ASP A 118 -8.41 5.09 -2.10
N GLN A 119 -8.49 6.07 -1.21
CA GLN A 119 -7.33 6.72 -0.59
C GLN A 119 -7.34 6.51 0.91
N PHE A 120 -6.19 6.13 1.45
CA PHE A 120 -5.96 5.93 2.88
C PHE A 120 -4.83 6.85 3.33
N THR A 121 -5.08 7.69 4.33
CA THR A 121 -4.04 8.51 4.95
C THR A 121 -3.84 8.05 6.38
N PHE A 122 -2.61 7.64 6.70
CA PHE A 122 -2.14 7.26 8.01
C PHE A 122 -1.32 8.41 8.59
N GLU A 123 -1.65 8.83 9.81
CA GLU A 123 -0.82 9.73 10.60
C GLU A 123 0.18 8.87 11.37
N LEU A 124 1.47 9.17 11.21
CA LEU A 124 2.60 8.48 11.82
C LEU A 124 2.99 9.25 13.08
N GLN A 125 2.97 8.57 14.23
CA GLN A 125 3.33 9.14 15.54
C GLN A 125 4.80 8.91 15.86
#